data_AF-A0A7C5M7B4-F1
#
_entry.id   AF-A0A7C5M7B4-F1
#
_cell.length_a   1.000
_cell.length_b   1.000
_cell.length_c   1.000
_cell.angle_alpha   90.00
_cell.angle_beta   90.00
_cell.angle_gamma   90.00
#
_symmetry.space_group_name_H-M   'P 1'
#
loop_
_entity.id
_entity.type
_entity.pdbx_description
1 polymer ?
#
loop_
_entity_poly.entity_id
_entity_poly.type
_entity_poly.pdbx_seq_one_letter_code
_entity_poly.pdbx_strand_id
1 'polypeptide(L)'
;MKYLLYSLIIMALPQMLVAQQQSSKSKSSDKLYEKGGIRKEVSMSNALGINTVKDEFSPAFYQNGIVYVSYHKNGKIDPRTGKPYFE
;
A
#
# COMPACT_ATOMS: atom_id res chain seq x y z
N MET A 1 -33.80 -36.19 43.16
CA MET A 1 -32.89 -35.06 42.86
C MET A 1 -31.78 -35.43 41.87
N LYS A 2 -30.98 -36.49 42.09
CA LYS A 2 -29.88 -36.87 41.19
C LYS A 2 -30.31 -37.15 39.73
N TYR A 3 -31.40 -37.89 39.52
CA TYR A 3 -31.93 -38.18 38.18
C TYR A 3 -32.44 -36.96 37.41
N LEU A 4 -32.90 -35.94 38.15
CA LEU A 4 -33.37 -34.66 37.59
C LEU A 4 -32.19 -33.79 37.13
N LEU A 5 -31.04 -33.93 37.81
CA LEU A 5 -29.78 -33.31 37.40
C LEU A 5 -29.23 -33.98 36.12
N TYR A 6 -29.29 -35.31 36.03
CA TYR A 6 -28.83 -36.04 34.84
C TYR A 6 -29.69 -35.76 33.61
N SER A 7 -31.01 -35.63 33.75
CA SER A 7 -31.89 -35.24 32.64
C SER A 7 -31.60 -33.83 32.13
N LEU A 8 -31.22 -32.91 33.02
CA LEU A 8 -30.86 -31.54 32.64
C LEU A 8 -29.55 -31.50 31.84
N ILE A 9 -28.57 -32.34 32.20
CA ILE A 9 -27.27 -32.42 31.52
C ILE A 9 -27.42 -33.05 30.11
N ILE A 10 -28.25 -34.08 29.97
CA ILE A 10 -28.48 -34.76 28.68
C ILE A 10 -29.16 -33.84 27.67
N MET A 11 -30.06 -32.97 28.14
CA MET A 11 -30.79 -32.02 27.28
C MET A 11 -29.91 -30.85 26.78
N ALA A 12 -28.80 -30.56 27.46
CA ALA A 12 -27.89 -29.46 27.11
C ALA A 12 -26.81 -29.84 26.05
N LEU A 13 -26.49 -31.12 25.90
CA LEU A 13 -25.47 -31.62 24.97
C LEU A 13 -25.70 -31.29 23.46
N PRO A 14 -26.93 -31.36 22.90
CA PRO A 14 -27.11 -31.10 21.47
C PRO A 14 -26.96 -29.62 21.07
N GLN A 15 -26.98 -28.68 22.04
CA GLN A 15 -26.81 -27.25 21.76
C GLN A 15 -25.36 -26.89 21.42
N MET A 16 -24.38 -27.72 21.79
CA MET A 16 -22.97 -27.45 21.50
C MET A 16 -22.56 -27.86 20.08
N LEU A 17 -23.28 -28.78 19.44
CA LEU A 17 -22.97 -29.25 18.08
C LEU A 17 -23.32 -28.23 16.99
N VAL A 18 -24.33 -27.38 17.23
CA VAL A 18 -24.74 -26.33 16.27
C VAL A 18 -23.78 -25.13 16.28
N ALA A 19 -23.04 -24.92 17.37
CA ALA A 19 -22.08 -23.81 17.50
C ALA A 19 -20.74 -24.06 16.76
N GLN A 20 -20.44 -25.29 16.36
CA GLN A 20 -19.15 -25.65 15.76
C GLN A 20 -19.11 -25.63 14.22
N GLN A 21 -20.23 -25.37 13.55
CA GLN A 21 -20.26 -25.10 12.10
C GLN A 21 -20.11 -23.60 11.79
N GLN A 22 -19.06 -22.98 12.32
CA GLN A 22 -18.55 -21.76 11.71
C GLN A 22 -17.61 -22.16 10.58
N SER A 23 -18.07 -21.98 9.35
CA SER A 23 -17.28 -22.25 8.15
C SER A 23 -15.88 -21.64 8.29
N SER A 24 -14.86 -22.50 8.29
CA SER A 24 -13.45 -22.13 8.13
C SER A 24 -13.15 -21.59 6.73
N LYS A 25 -14.03 -20.73 6.19
CA LYS A 25 -13.72 -19.92 5.03
C LYS A 25 -12.80 -18.82 5.52
N SER A 26 -11.50 -19.10 5.41
CA SER A 26 -10.39 -18.17 5.39
C SER A 26 -10.84 -16.77 4.95
N LYS A 27 -11.09 -15.89 5.93
CA LYS A 27 -11.29 -14.45 5.70
C LYS A 27 -9.92 -13.77 5.48
N SER A 28 -9.04 -14.39 4.71
CA SER A 28 -7.68 -13.89 4.49
C SER A 28 -7.39 -13.47 3.06
N SER A 29 -8.22 -13.80 2.07
CA SER A 29 -7.98 -13.36 0.69
C SER A 29 -8.74 -12.10 0.28
N ASP A 30 -9.72 -11.67 1.09
CA ASP A 30 -10.69 -10.63 0.68
C ASP A 30 -10.60 -9.34 1.53
N LYS A 31 -9.44 -9.11 2.17
CA LYS A 31 -9.21 -7.99 3.10
C LYS A 31 -8.04 -7.05 2.71
N LEU A 32 -7.76 -6.89 1.41
CA LEU A 32 -6.82 -5.85 0.96
C LEU A 32 -7.41 -4.86 -0.05
N TYR A 33 -8.65 -5.06 -0.47
CA TYR A 33 -9.33 -4.12 -1.34
C TYR A 33 -10.68 -3.83 -0.71
N GLU A 34 -10.76 -2.75 0.07
CA GLU A 34 -12.06 -2.16 0.35
C GLU A 34 -12.75 -1.96 -1.00
N LYS A 35 -13.86 -2.66 -1.21
CA LYS A 35 -14.73 -2.49 -2.37
C LYS A 35 -15.52 -1.16 -2.25
N GLY A 36 -14.87 -0.11 -1.78
CA GLY A 36 -15.28 1.28 -1.95
C GLY A 36 -14.82 1.71 -3.33
N GLY A 37 -15.71 2.32 -4.11
CA GLY A 37 -15.45 2.68 -5.50
C GLY A 37 -14.04 3.23 -5.67
N ILE A 38 -13.28 2.64 -6.60
CA ILE A 38 -11.93 3.07 -6.95
C ILE A 38 -11.96 4.58 -7.00
N ARG A 39 -11.32 5.24 -6.03
CA ARG A 39 -11.20 6.69 -6.06
C ARG A 39 -10.45 6.99 -7.34
N LYS A 40 -11.16 7.43 -8.38
CA LYS A 40 -10.61 7.79 -9.70
C LYS A 40 -9.55 8.90 -9.61
N GLU A 41 -9.32 9.45 -8.42
CA GLU A 41 -8.29 10.43 -8.11
C GLU A 41 -6.89 9.85 -7.95
N VAL A 42 -6.71 8.54 -7.74
CA VAL A 42 -5.37 7.97 -7.65
C VAL A 42 -4.89 7.60 -9.05
N SER A 43 -4.01 8.43 -9.62
CA SER A 43 -3.32 8.17 -10.88
C SER A 43 -1.93 7.60 -10.62
N MET A 44 -1.54 6.59 -11.42
CA MET A 44 -0.20 6.04 -11.42
C MET A 44 0.44 6.38 -12.76
N SER A 45 1.54 7.12 -12.74
CA SER A 45 2.30 7.50 -13.93
C SER A 45 3.70 6.88 -13.88
N ASN A 46 4.23 6.55 -15.05
CA ASN A 46 5.59 6.04 -15.18
C ASN A 46 6.59 7.20 -15.02
N ALA A 47 7.43 7.14 -13.99
CA ALA A 47 8.43 8.15 -13.69
C ALA A 47 9.77 7.95 -14.42
N LEU A 48 9.92 6.95 -15.30
CA LEU A 48 11.16 6.68 -16.02
C LEU A 48 11.66 7.89 -16.82
N GLY A 49 10.76 8.72 -17.35
CA GLY A 49 11.13 9.93 -18.09
C GLY A 49 11.83 11.00 -17.27
N ILE A 50 11.78 10.91 -15.94
CA ILE A 50 12.49 11.82 -15.02
C ILE A 50 13.95 11.36 -14.82
N ASN A 51 14.24 10.07 -15.03
CA ASN A 51 15.58 9.53 -14.80
C ASN A 51 16.51 9.92 -15.96
N THR A 52 17.61 10.60 -15.62
CA THR A 52 18.70 10.96 -16.53
C THR A 52 19.84 9.95 -16.41
N VAL A 53 20.50 9.63 -17.53
CA VAL A 53 21.63 8.68 -17.52
C VAL A 53 22.84 9.32 -16.85
N LYS A 54 23.17 8.84 -15.64
CA LYS A 54 24.34 9.26 -14.85
C LYS A 54 24.35 10.73 -14.41
N ASP A 55 23.20 11.41 -14.46
CA ASP A 55 23.02 12.78 -13.96
C ASP A 55 21.97 12.77 -12.82
N GLU A 56 22.15 11.84 -11.89
CA GLU A 56 21.24 11.62 -10.76
C GLU A 56 21.60 12.56 -9.61
N PHE A 57 20.73 13.52 -9.32
CA PHE A 57 20.87 14.38 -8.14
C PHE A 57 19.99 13.84 -7.01
N SER A 58 20.59 13.70 -5.82
CA SER A 58 19.79 13.53 -4.61
C SER A 58 19.07 14.86 -4.36
N PRO A 59 17.72 14.87 -4.21
CA PRO A 59 17.01 16.10 -3.91
C PRO A 59 17.54 16.71 -2.61
N ALA A 60 17.69 18.03 -2.59
CA ALA A 60 18.12 18.75 -1.40
C ALA A 60 16.90 19.29 -0.64
N PHE A 61 16.95 19.25 0.69
CA PHE A 61 15.94 19.91 1.51
C PHE A 61 16.39 21.35 1.79
N TYR A 62 15.58 22.33 1.40
CA TYR A 62 15.84 23.74 1.67
C TYR A 62 14.62 24.38 2.31
N GLN A 63 14.82 24.95 3.50
CA GLN A 63 13.75 25.48 4.36
C GLN A 63 12.66 24.43 4.63
N ASN A 64 11.50 24.54 3.97
CA ASN A 64 10.35 23.65 4.15
C ASN A 64 10.01 22.87 2.86
N GLY A 65 10.92 22.83 1.88
CA GLY A 65 10.68 22.26 0.56
C GLY A 65 11.77 21.33 0.06
N ILE A 66 11.39 20.49 -0.91
CA ILE A 66 12.31 19.64 -1.67
C ILE A 66 12.72 20.40 -2.93
N VAL A 67 14.03 20.55 -3.14
CA VAL A 67 14.61 21.22 -4.31
C VAL A 67 15.26 20.18 -5.23
N TYR A 68 14.97 20.30 -6.52
CA TYR A 68 15.57 19.50 -7.58
C TYR A 68 16.43 20.40 -8.47
N VAL A 69 17.56 19.87 -8.91
CA VAL A 69 18.46 20.53 -9.84
C VAL A 69 18.03 20.15 -11.27
N SER A 70 17.95 21.11 -12.18
CA SER A 70 17.57 20.87 -13.57
C SER A 70 18.50 21.60 -14.54
N TYR A 71 18.30 21.47 -15.84
CA TYR A 71 19.04 22.25 -16.82
C TYR A 71 18.09 22.94 -17.79
N HIS A 72 18.50 24.11 -18.27
CA HIS A 72 17.76 24.82 -19.31
C HIS A 72 18.06 24.22 -20.69
N LYS A 73 17.01 23.98 -21.49
CA LYS A 73 17.13 23.43 -22.87
C LYS A 73 18.05 24.25 -23.79
N ASN A 74 18.11 25.57 -23.57
CA ASN A 74 18.98 26.51 -24.28
C ASN A 74 20.01 27.16 -23.32
N GLY A 75 20.36 26.46 -22.23
CA GLY A 75 21.32 26.94 -21.24
C GLY A 75 22.76 26.94 -21.75
N LYS A 76 23.66 27.52 -20.96
CA LYS A 76 25.10 27.48 -21.27
C LYS A 76 25.58 26.02 -21.24
N ILE A 77 26.42 25.66 -22.20
CA ILE A 77 27.03 24.33 -22.29
C ILE A 77 28.38 24.34 -21.56
N ASP A 78 28.62 23.31 -20.74
CA ASP A 78 29.92 23.05 -20.14
C ASP A 78 30.90 22.54 -21.22
N PRO A 79 32.00 23.26 -21.50
CA PRO A 79 32.96 22.89 -22.53
C PRO A 79 33.72 21.59 -22.23
N ARG A 80 33.76 21.12 -20.97
CA ARG A 80 34.44 19.88 -20.60
C ARG A 80 33.58 18.64 -20.86
N THR A 81 32.26 18.76 -20.69
CA THR A 81 31.32 17.63 -20.77
C THR A 81 30.43 17.67 -22.01
N GLY A 82 30.33 18.82 -22.68
CA GLY A 82 29.44 19.02 -23.83
C GLY A 82 27.95 19.02 -23.47
N LYS A 83 27.61 19.06 -22.18
CA LYS A 83 26.24 19.07 -21.66
C LYS A 83 25.86 20.46 -21.09
N PRO A 84 24.57 20.82 -21.00
CA PRO A 84 24.13 22.02 -20.30
C PRO A 84 24.56 22.03 -18.83
N TYR A 85 24.84 23.21 -18.27
CA TYR A 85 25.02 23.36 -16.82
C TYR A 85 23.73 23.03 -16.07
N PHE A 86 23.90 22.40 -14.92
CA PHE A 86 22.84 22.12 -13.95
C PHE A 86 22.69 23.32 -13.02
N GLU A 87 21.45 23.78 -12.82
CA GLU A 87 21.04 24.91 -11.97
C GLU A 87 19.95 24.48 -10.98
#